data_AF-A0AAI9SU65-F1
#
_entry.id   AF-A0AAI9SU65-F1
#
_cell.length_a   1.000
_cell.length_b   1.000
_cell.length_c   1.000
_cell.angle_alpha   90.00
_cell.angle_beta   90.00
_cell.angle_gamma   90.00
#
_symmetry.space_group_name_H-M   'P 1'
#
loop_
_entity.id
_entity.type
_entity.pdbx_description
1 polymer ?
#
loop_
_entity_poly.entity_id
_entity_poly.type
_entity_poly.pdbx_seq_one_letter_code
_entity_poly.pdbx_strand_id
1 'polypeptide(L)'
;MFYTSPYLRTRQTCENIISRIKGIPNVDFNVREEPRMREQDFGNFQQSAQEMEKIWEERADYGHFFYRIPHGESAADVYDRVASFNESLYRQFKNDDFPNILVLVSHGIWSRVFLMKWFKWTYEEFETLKNIPHCQFLIMKRNRESLRYELKTKLQTWSVWCVKEGGKKKKNVDDESDGESDDESDAKKGNSQRFILCQLPEDNEVVQMIEAQKPAAESTREKDKKIAEMYRNIHSSEAKRLYENQLVTTLKMGNQSENNSSIESLNEPR
;
A
#
# COMPACT_ATOMS: atom_id res chain seq x y z
N MET A 1 -18.96 -10.95 5.92
CA MET A 1 -18.82 -9.94 7.01
C MET A 1 -18.29 -8.65 6.43
N PHE A 2 -18.84 -7.50 6.84
CA PHE A 2 -18.34 -6.18 6.50
C PHE A 2 -17.81 -5.49 7.75
N TYR A 3 -16.61 -4.90 7.64
CA TYR A 3 -16.16 -3.87 8.55
C TYR A 3 -16.05 -2.54 7.82
N THR A 4 -16.53 -1.47 8.43
CA THR A 4 -16.41 -0.11 7.89
C THR A 4 -15.81 0.83 8.92
N SER A 5 -15.03 1.81 8.46
CA SER A 5 -14.70 2.95 9.31
C SER A 5 -15.97 3.77 9.62
N PRO A 6 -15.99 4.50 10.76
CA PRO A 6 -17.13 5.31 11.18
C PRO A 6 -17.33 6.60 10.34
N TYR A 7 -16.40 6.93 9.44
CA TYR A 7 -16.52 8.12 8.62
C TYR A 7 -17.62 8.00 7.56
N LEU A 8 -18.35 9.09 7.30
CA LEU A 8 -19.51 9.09 6.42
C LEU A 8 -19.18 8.55 5.01
N ARG A 9 -18.04 8.93 4.44
CA ARG A 9 -17.59 8.45 3.12
C ARG A 9 -17.44 6.93 3.04
N THR A 10 -16.95 6.28 4.12
CA THR A 10 -16.82 4.82 4.16
C THR A 10 -18.16 4.16 4.40
N ARG A 11 -19.01 4.74 5.26
CA ARG A 11 -20.38 4.29 5.48
C ARG A 11 -21.20 4.29 4.19
N GLN A 12 -21.20 5.40 3.45
CA GLN A 12 -21.89 5.53 2.16
C GLN A 12 -21.38 4.52 1.13
N THR A 13 -20.06 4.33 1.07
CA THR A 13 -19.47 3.31 0.17
C THR A 13 -19.92 1.90 0.55
N CYS A 14 -19.91 1.57 1.84
CA CYS A 14 -20.38 0.28 2.35
C CYS A 14 -21.87 0.06 2.04
N GLU A 15 -22.70 1.06 2.30
CA GLU A 15 -24.14 1.03 2.03
C GLU A 15 -24.45 0.84 0.54
N ASN A 16 -23.71 1.53 -0.34
CA ASN A 16 -23.86 1.35 -1.79
C ASN A 16 -23.52 -0.08 -2.22
N ILE A 17 -22.47 -0.69 -1.67
CA ILE A 17 -22.14 -2.10 -1.95
C ILE A 17 -23.27 -3.02 -1.46
N ILE A 18 -23.71 -2.81 -0.22
CA ILE A 18 -24.78 -3.59 0.40
C ILE A 18 -26.08 -3.50 -0.39
N SER A 19 -26.44 -2.31 -0.87
CA SER A 19 -27.66 -2.08 -1.66
C SER A 19 -27.72 -2.93 -2.93
N ARG A 20 -26.56 -3.30 -3.50
CA ARG A 20 -26.46 -4.11 -4.71
C ARG A 20 -26.47 -5.61 -4.45
N ILE A 21 -26.01 -6.05 -3.28
CA ILE A 21 -26.00 -7.47 -2.91
C ILE A 21 -27.23 -7.90 -2.12
N LYS A 22 -27.96 -6.94 -1.54
CA LYS A 22 -29.19 -7.21 -0.80
C LYS A 22 -30.23 -7.84 -1.72
N GLY A 23 -30.72 -9.02 -1.34
CA GLY A 23 -31.72 -9.77 -2.10
C GLY A 23 -31.13 -10.82 -3.05
N ILE A 24 -29.80 -10.96 -3.13
CA ILE A 24 -29.19 -12.10 -3.79
C ILE A 24 -29.45 -13.36 -2.92
N PRO A 25 -30.02 -14.44 -3.47
CA PRO A 25 -30.26 -15.67 -2.72
C PRO A 25 -28.97 -16.24 -2.14
N ASN A 26 -29.03 -16.77 -0.91
CA ASN A 26 -27.90 -17.38 -0.19
C ASN A 26 -26.74 -16.43 0.14
N VAL A 27 -26.98 -15.10 0.17
CA VAL A 27 -25.98 -14.10 0.58
C VAL A 27 -26.43 -13.41 1.86
N ASP A 28 -25.93 -13.92 2.99
CA ASP A 28 -26.10 -13.28 4.29
C ASP A 28 -24.89 -12.42 4.63
N PHE A 29 -25.15 -11.26 5.25
CA PHE A 29 -24.09 -10.35 5.67
C PHE A 29 -24.39 -9.70 7.02
N ASN A 30 -23.31 -9.36 7.72
CA ASN A 30 -23.32 -8.57 8.94
C ASN A 30 -22.37 -7.39 8.72
N VAL A 31 -22.73 -6.22 9.24
CA VAL A 31 -21.94 -5.00 9.16
C VAL A 31 -21.53 -4.57 10.55
N ARG A 32 -20.24 -4.34 10.74
CA ARG A 32 -19.67 -3.83 11.98
C ARG A 32 -18.88 -2.57 11.72
N GLU A 33 -19.02 -1.62 12.61
CA GLU A 33 -18.20 -0.40 12.58
C GLU A 33 -16.95 -0.60 13.42
N GLU A 34 -15.82 -0.14 12.90
CA GLU A 34 -14.53 -0.26 13.58
C GLU A 34 -13.83 1.10 13.61
N PRO A 35 -13.79 1.77 14.78
CA PRO A 35 -13.11 3.05 14.95
C PRO A 35 -11.60 3.01 14.64
N ARG A 36 -10.95 1.85 14.77
CA ARG A 36 -9.53 1.69 14.41
C ARG A 36 -9.29 1.70 12.90
N MET A 37 -10.34 1.66 12.07
CA MET A 37 -10.28 1.74 10.60
C MET A 37 -10.37 3.16 10.04
N ARG A 38 -10.32 4.21 10.88
CA ARG A 38 -10.33 5.62 10.45
C ARG A 38 -9.10 5.96 9.60
N GLU A 39 -9.20 7.00 8.77
CA GLU A 39 -8.03 7.53 8.04
C GLU A 39 -7.03 8.14 9.01
N GLN A 40 -5.76 8.26 8.60
CA GLN A 40 -4.75 9.04 9.31
C GLN A 40 -5.30 10.42 9.66
N ASP A 41 -5.18 10.81 10.92
CA ASP A 41 -5.58 12.13 11.38
C ASP A 41 -4.59 13.21 10.91
N PHE A 42 -5.11 14.32 10.39
CA PHE A 42 -4.32 15.48 9.95
C PHE A 42 -4.42 16.65 10.95
N GLY A 43 -4.93 16.40 12.16
CA GLY A 43 -5.05 17.39 13.22
C GLY A 43 -6.44 18.04 13.30
N ASN A 44 -6.64 18.83 14.36
CA ASN A 44 -7.96 19.31 14.76
C ASN A 44 -8.58 20.37 13.81
N PHE A 45 -7.76 21.14 13.11
CA PHE A 45 -8.21 22.19 12.20
C PHE A 45 -7.46 22.08 10.87
N GLN A 46 -8.17 22.23 9.75
CA GLN A 46 -7.53 22.40 8.45
C GLN A 46 -6.79 23.74 8.47
N GLN A 47 -5.47 23.66 8.62
CA GLN A 47 -4.57 24.80 8.47
C GLN A 47 -4.74 25.44 7.09
N SER A 48 -4.25 26.67 6.93
CA SER A 48 -4.32 27.37 5.66
C SER A 48 -3.67 26.55 4.53
N ALA A 49 -4.09 26.76 3.27
CA ALA A 49 -3.57 25.98 2.15
C ALA A 49 -2.03 26.02 2.03
N GLN A 50 -1.41 27.12 2.47
CA GLN A 50 0.04 27.32 2.49
C GLN A 50 0.74 26.47 3.57
N GLU A 51 0.16 26.39 4.77
CA GLU A 51 0.68 25.55 5.85
C GLU A 51 0.53 24.06 5.50
N MET A 52 -0.57 23.70 4.85
CA MET A 52 -0.74 22.36 4.30
C MET A 52 0.37 22.05 3.30
N GLU A 53 0.61 22.90 2.30
CA GLU A 53 1.66 22.69 1.28
C GLU A 53 3.04 22.47 1.91
N LYS A 54 3.41 23.28 2.92
CA LYS A 54 4.66 23.08 3.68
C LYS A 54 4.70 21.73 4.40
N ILE A 55 3.60 21.31 5.01
CA ILE A 55 3.49 19.98 5.63
C ILE A 55 3.63 18.86 4.59
N TRP A 56 3.09 19.03 3.37
CA TRP A 56 3.22 18.04 2.31
C TRP A 56 4.66 17.93 1.81
N GLU A 57 5.37 19.05 1.70
CA GLU A 57 6.81 19.10 1.36
C GLU A 57 7.66 18.45 2.45
N GLU A 58 7.50 18.86 3.71
CA GLU A 58 8.21 18.28 4.86
C GLU A 58 7.94 16.78 4.98
N ARG A 59 6.70 16.35 4.71
CA ARG A 59 6.32 14.93 4.70
C ARG A 59 6.98 14.15 3.56
N ALA A 60 7.14 14.76 2.38
CA ALA A 60 7.81 14.13 1.25
C ALA A 60 9.31 13.95 1.52
N ASP A 61 9.93 14.93 2.19
CA ASP A 61 11.37 14.90 2.54
C ASP A 61 11.68 13.97 3.72
N TYR A 62 10.84 13.96 4.76
CA TYR A 62 11.05 13.15 5.97
C TYR A 62 10.68 11.67 5.80
N GLY A 63 9.72 11.38 4.91
CA GLY A 63 9.17 10.04 4.68
C GLY A 63 7.77 9.88 5.26
N HIS A 64 6.86 9.27 4.49
CA HIS A 64 5.44 9.23 4.78
C HIS A 64 5.06 8.40 6.01
N PHE A 65 5.88 7.42 6.37
CA PHE A 65 5.62 6.46 7.44
C PHE A 65 5.84 7.06 8.83
N PHE A 66 6.99 7.69 9.04
CA PHE A 66 7.40 8.22 10.35
C PHE A 66 7.03 9.68 10.57
N TYR A 67 6.72 10.44 9.52
CA TYR A 67 6.33 11.84 9.66
C TYR A 67 5.02 11.95 10.46
N ARG A 68 5.09 12.63 11.62
CA ARG A 68 3.93 12.94 12.45
C ARG A 68 3.44 14.34 12.12
N ILE A 69 2.22 14.44 11.62
CA ILE A 69 1.58 15.71 11.31
C ILE A 69 1.32 16.46 12.64
N PRO A 70 1.52 17.79 12.69
CA PRO A 70 1.21 18.58 13.88
C PRO A 70 -0.23 18.35 14.36
N HIS A 71 -0.40 17.97 15.63
CA HIS A 71 -1.68 17.59 16.26
C HIS A 71 -2.41 16.41 15.58
N GLY A 72 -1.79 15.71 14.64
CA GLY A 72 -2.34 14.56 13.91
C GLY A 72 -1.64 13.25 14.23
N GLU A 73 -1.80 12.28 13.33
CA GLU A 73 -1.18 10.96 13.41
C GLU A 73 0.00 10.85 12.43
N SER A 74 1.00 10.04 12.76
CA SER A 74 1.92 9.45 11.79
C SER A 74 1.34 8.13 11.23
N ALA A 75 1.88 7.63 10.11
CA ALA A 75 1.48 6.31 9.63
C ALA A 75 1.98 5.17 10.54
N ALA A 76 3.01 5.40 11.35
CA ALA A 76 3.40 4.52 12.45
C ALA A 76 2.31 4.46 13.55
N ASP A 77 1.68 5.59 13.90
CA ASP A 77 0.54 5.59 14.84
C ASP A 77 -0.65 4.81 14.27
N VAL A 78 -0.88 4.92 12.95
CA VAL A 78 -1.87 4.09 12.23
C VAL A 78 -1.50 2.60 12.28
N TYR A 79 -0.21 2.28 12.18
CA TYR A 79 0.29 0.89 12.21
C TYR A 79 -0.03 0.19 13.53
N ASP A 80 0.07 0.89 14.65
CA ASP A 80 -0.22 0.32 15.97
C ASP A 80 -1.70 -0.02 16.14
N ARG A 81 -2.61 0.88 15.71
CA ARG A 81 -4.06 0.59 15.76
C ARG A 81 -4.46 -0.50 14.76
N VAL A 82 -3.80 -0.56 13.60
CA VAL A 82 -3.95 -1.67 12.65
C VAL A 82 -3.47 -3.00 13.24
N ALA A 83 -2.35 -3.00 13.97
CA ALA A 83 -1.84 -4.20 14.64
C ALA A 83 -2.85 -4.74 15.65
N SER A 84 -3.40 -3.88 16.51
CA SER A 84 -4.47 -4.24 17.44
C SER A 84 -5.73 -4.73 16.73
N PHE A 85 -6.11 -4.11 15.60
CA PHE A 85 -7.23 -4.58 14.79
C PHE A 85 -6.98 -5.99 14.25
N ASN A 86 -5.80 -6.24 13.70
CA ASN A 86 -5.42 -7.55 13.17
C ASN A 86 -5.47 -8.63 14.25
N GLU A 87 -5.03 -8.36 15.47
CA GLU A 87 -5.15 -9.32 16.58
C GLU A 87 -6.61 -9.69 16.87
N SER A 88 -7.50 -8.69 16.94
CA SER A 88 -8.94 -8.94 17.09
C SER A 88 -9.50 -9.75 15.92
N LEU A 89 -9.07 -9.47 14.70
CA LEU A 89 -9.50 -10.17 13.50
C LEU A 89 -9.02 -11.63 13.49
N TYR A 90 -7.75 -11.87 13.80
CA TYR A 90 -7.19 -13.22 13.89
C TYR A 90 -7.87 -14.08 14.96
N ARG A 91 -8.29 -13.48 16.09
CA ARG A 91 -9.10 -14.20 17.08
C ARG A 91 -10.46 -14.61 16.52
N GLN A 92 -11.09 -13.77 15.70
CA GLN A 92 -12.38 -14.10 15.08
C GLN A 92 -12.26 -15.18 14.01
N PHE A 93 -11.14 -15.27 13.30
CA PHE A 93 -10.90 -16.34 12.32
C PHE A 93 -10.86 -17.75 12.94
N LYS A 94 -10.68 -17.84 14.26
CA LYS A 94 -10.75 -19.12 14.98
C LYS A 94 -12.19 -19.58 15.25
N ASN A 95 -13.19 -18.74 14.98
CA ASN A 95 -14.58 -19.12 15.09
C ASN A 95 -15.01 -19.86 13.82
N ASP A 96 -15.60 -21.05 13.97
CA ASP A 96 -16.08 -21.87 12.85
C ASP A 96 -17.20 -21.16 12.05
N ASP A 97 -17.96 -20.27 12.72
CA ASP A 97 -19.00 -19.45 12.10
C ASP A 97 -18.46 -18.20 11.38
N PHE A 98 -17.13 -18.05 11.25
CA PHE A 98 -16.57 -16.88 10.58
C PHE A 98 -16.92 -16.90 9.08
N PRO A 99 -17.47 -15.79 8.52
CA PRO A 99 -17.90 -15.79 7.13
C PRO A 99 -16.78 -16.04 6.13
N ASN A 100 -17.13 -16.71 5.01
CA ASN A 100 -16.22 -17.02 3.90
C ASN A 100 -15.59 -15.77 3.24
N ILE A 101 -16.30 -14.63 3.25
CA ILE A 101 -15.85 -13.37 2.67
C ILE A 101 -15.84 -12.27 3.74
N LEU A 102 -14.69 -11.59 3.84
CA LEU A 102 -14.48 -10.41 4.66
C LEU A 102 -14.26 -9.19 3.76
N VAL A 103 -15.09 -8.16 3.92
CA VAL A 103 -14.94 -6.89 3.22
C VAL A 103 -14.58 -5.80 4.21
N LEU A 104 -13.47 -5.10 3.96
CA LEU A 104 -12.99 -3.98 4.78
C LEU A 104 -13.16 -2.68 3.98
N VAL A 105 -14.01 -1.78 4.45
CA VAL A 105 -14.27 -0.48 3.82
C VAL A 105 -13.58 0.61 4.65
N SER A 106 -12.44 1.10 4.14
CA SER A 106 -11.59 2.05 4.84
C SER A 106 -11.00 3.09 3.86
N HIS A 107 -9.79 3.56 4.11
CA HIS A 107 -9.15 4.71 3.47
C HIS A 107 -7.78 4.37 2.91
N GLY A 108 -7.14 5.33 2.23
CA GLY A 108 -5.93 5.09 1.47
C GLY A 108 -4.72 4.73 2.33
N ILE A 109 -4.40 5.59 3.32
CA ILE A 109 -3.24 5.33 4.20
C ILE A 109 -3.53 4.12 5.07
N TRP A 110 -4.72 4.03 5.66
CA TRP A 110 -5.10 2.87 6.45
C TRP A 110 -4.93 1.55 5.69
N SER A 111 -5.38 1.48 4.43
CA SER A 111 -5.27 0.26 3.61
C SER A 111 -3.82 -0.10 3.28
N ARG A 112 -2.97 0.88 2.99
CA ARG A 112 -1.53 0.65 2.77
C ARG A 112 -0.86 0.12 4.04
N VAL A 113 -1.18 0.70 5.20
CA VAL A 113 -0.63 0.30 6.50
C VAL A 113 -1.15 -1.09 6.90
N PHE A 114 -2.42 -1.39 6.62
CA PHE A 114 -2.99 -2.73 6.79
C PHE A 114 -2.20 -3.77 6.00
N LEU A 115 -1.93 -3.51 4.72
CA LEU A 115 -1.14 -4.43 3.89
C LEU A 115 0.30 -4.57 4.38
N MET A 116 0.95 -3.47 4.75
CA MET A 116 2.29 -3.50 5.35
C MET A 116 2.31 -4.39 6.60
N LYS A 117 1.37 -4.18 7.53
CA LYS A 117 1.28 -4.98 8.76
C LYS A 117 0.97 -6.45 8.45
N TRP A 118 0.08 -6.70 7.50
CA TRP A 118 -0.39 -8.04 7.16
C TRP A 118 0.70 -8.90 6.53
N PHE A 119 1.37 -8.33 5.52
CA PHE A 119 2.41 -9.02 4.75
C PHE A 119 3.81 -8.87 5.35
N LYS A 120 3.94 -8.13 6.45
CA LYS A 120 5.21 -7.84 7.13
C LYS A 120 6.21 -7.17 6.20
N TRP A 121 5.72 -6.25 5.37
CA TRP A 121 6.57 -5.44 4.51
C TRP A 121 7.43 -4.51 5.36
N THR A 122 8.62 -4.22 4.85
CA THR A 122 9.50 -3.24 5.47
C THR A 122 8.95 -1.82 5.28
N TYR A 123 9.48 -0.86 6.05
CA TYR A 123 9.03 0.52 5.91
C TYR A 123 9.43 1.08 4.52
N GLU A 124 10.59 0.67 3.99
CA GLU A 124 11.07 1.05 2.67
C GLU A 124 10.11 0.59 1.58
N GLU A 125 9.65 -0.66 1.65
CA GLU A 125 8.64 -1.19 0.74
C GLU A 125 7.36 -0.35 0.78
N PHE A 126 6.92 0.04 1.98
CA PHE A 126 5.75 0.90 2.17
C PHE A 126 5.91 2.29 1.54
N GLU A 127 7.08 2.93 1.69
CA GLU A 127 7.38 4.25 1.10
C GLU A 127 7.34 4.20 -0.43
N THR A 128 7.70 3.07 -1.03
CA THR A 128 7.64 2.94 -2.50
C THR A 128 6.22 2.91 -3.05
N LEU A 129 5.19 2.64 -2.22
CA LEU A 129 3.80 2.50 -2.67
C LEU A 129 3.20 3.85 -3.07
N LYS A 130 2.52 3.87 -4.22
CA LYS A 130 1.66 4.99 -4.61
C LYS A 130 0.35 5.00 -3.83
N ASN A 131 -0.33 6.14 -3.87
CA ASN A 131 -1.68 6.27 -3.33
C ASN A 131 -2.65 5.34 -4.07
N ILE A 132 -3.56 4.75 -3.30
CA ILE A 132 -4.59 3.86 -3.82
C ILE A 132 -5.72 4.73 -4.39
N PRO A 133 -6.09 4.57 -5.67
CA PRO A 133 -7.24 5.23 -6.26
C PRO A 133 -8.52 5.08 -5.44
N HIS A 134 -9.41 6.07 -5.55
CA HIS A 134 -10.70 6.04 -4.88
C HIS A 134 -11.52 4.82 -5.31
N CYS A 135 -12.14 4.16 -4.32
CA CYS A 135 -13.01 3.00 -4.53
C CYS A 135 -12.36 1.80 -5.25
N GLN A 136 -11.02 1.71 -5.29
CA GLN A 136 -10.33 0.52 -5.80
C GLN A 136 -10.43 -0.63 -4.80
N PHE A 137 -10.70 -1.85 -5.26
CA PHE A 137 -10.65 -3.02 -4.39
C PHE A 137 -9.24 -3.60 -4.30
N LEU A 138 -8.83 -3.89 -3.07
CA LEU A 138 -7.62 -4.64 -2.76
C LEU A 138 -8.04 -6.07 -2.43
N ILE A 139 -7.58 -7.03 -3.23
CA ILE A 139 -8.05 -8.41 -3.16
C ILE A 139 -6.96 -9.26 -2.55
N MET A 140 -7.26 -9.87 -1.41
CA MET A 140 -6.42 -10.86 -0.76
C MET A 140 -7.11 -12.21 -0.81
N LYS A 141 -6.46 -13.21 -1.38
CA LYS A 141 -7.01 -14.57 -1.48
C LYS A 141 -6.19 -15.51 -0.61
N ARG A 142 -6.86 -16.32 0.20
CA ARG A 142 -6.20 -17.38 0.98
C ARG A 142 -5.87 -18.54 0.06
N ASN A 143 -4.60 -18.89 -0.01
CA ASN A 143 -4.14 -20.08 -0.70
C ASN A 143 -4.56 -21.33 0.09
N ARG A 144 -5.13 -22.33 -0.59
CA ARG A 144 -5.66 -23.55 0.04
C ARG A 144 -4.57 -24.42 0.66
N GLU A 145 -3.37 -24.43 0.07
CA GLU A 145 -2.26 -25.27 0.49
C GLU A 145 -1.45 -24.59 1.60
N SER A 146 -1.01 -23.36 1.36
CA SER A 146 -0.17 -22.64 2.32
C SER A 146 -0.96 -22.05 3.49
N LEU A 147 -2.30 -21.99 3.36
CA LEU A 147 -3.23 -21.33 4.28
C LEU A 147 -2.95 -19.84 4.52
N ARG A 148 -2.03 -19.25 3.75
CA ARG A 148 -1.65 -17.84 3.82
C ARG A 148 -2.45 -17.03 2.82
N TYR A 149 -2.65 -15.76 3.13
CA TYR A 149 -3.22 -14.82 2.17
C TYR A 149 -2.14 -14.34 1.21
N GLU A 150 -2.51 -14.21 -0.05
CA GLU A 150 -1.73 -13.61 -1.14
C GLU A 150 -2.48 -12.38 -1.65
N LEU A 151 -1.76 -11.28 -1.85
CA LEU A 151 -2.31 -10.08 -2.47
C LEU A 151 -2.40 -10.28 -3.99
N LYS A 152 -3.61 -10.29 -4.54
CA LYS A 152 -3.85 -10.44 -5.98
C LYS A 152 -3.91 -9.10 -6.70
N THR A 153 -4.36 -8.04 -6.04
CA THR A 153 -4.34 -6.69 -6.63
C THR A 153 -2.91 -6.16 -6.71
N LYS A 154 -2.46 -5.80 -7.92
CA LYS A 154 -1.15 -5.17 -8.11
C LYS A 154 -1.18 -3.72 -7.63
N LEU A 155 -0.39 -3.42 -6.60
CA LEU A 155 -0.13 -2.05 -6.19
C LEU A 155 0.87 -1.37 -7.13
N GLN A 156 0.69 -0.07 -7.33
CA GLN A 156 1.65 0.74 -8.06
C GLN A 156 2.75 1.20 -7.11
N THR A 157 3.99 1.17 -7.57
CA THR A 157 5.14 1.73 -6.86
C THR A 157 5.78 2.86 -7.67
N TRP A 158 6.50 3.75 -6.99
CA TRP A 158 7.27 4.83 -7.62
C TRP A 158 8.42 4.29 -8.49
N SER A 159 9.10 3.23 -8.05
CA SER A 159 10.26 2.62 -8.73
C SER A 159 9.93 2.04 -10.11
N VAL A 160 8.77 1.39 -10.27
CA VAL A 160 8.35 0.75 -11.53
C VAL A 160 7.92 1.77 -12.58
N TRP A 161 7.55 2.98 -12.16
CA TRP A 161 7.12 4.04 -13.08
C TRP A 161 8.30 4.68 -13.82
N CYS A 162 9.44 4.88 -13.14
CA CYS A 162 10.66 5.41 -13.75
C CYS A 162 11.18 4.54 -14.90
N VAL A 163 11.03 3.21 -14.82
CA VAL A 163 11.50 2.27 -15.86
C VAL A 163 10.64 2.34 -17.13
N LYS A 164 9.33 2.62 -17.01
CA LYS A 164 8.44 2.67 -18.18
C LYS A 164 8.63 3.92 -19.04
N GLU A 165 9.08 5.02 -18.45
CA GLU A 165 9.34 6.27 -19.16
C GLU A 165 10.82 6.39 -19.62
N GLY A 166 11.72 5.57 -19.07
CA GLY A 166 13.16 5.66 -19.24
C GLY A 166 13.83 4.54 -20.05
N GLY A 167 13.21 4.02 -21.12
CA GLY A 167 13.91 3.14 -22.06
C GLY A 167 13.03 2.24 -22.91
N LYS A 168 13.10 2.44 -24.23
CA LYS A 168 12.70 1.57 -25.36
C LYS A 168 11.43 0.72 -25.14
N LYS A 169 10.39 1.00 -25.95
CA LYS A 169 9.35 0.01 -26.33
C LYS A 169 10.03 -1.36 -26.52
N LYS A 170 9.86 -2.29 -25.57
CA LYS A 170 9.99 -3.71 -25.92
C LYS A 170 8.89 -3.93 -26.95
N LYS A 171 9.29 -4.12 -28.22
CA LYS A 171 8.43 -4.77 -29.19
C LYS A 171 7.95 -6.05 -28.53
N ASN A 172 6.64 -6.27 -28.57
CA ASN A 172 6.09 -7.59 -28.36
C ASN A 172 6.82 -8.52 -29.33
N VAL A 173 7.50 -9.53 -28.80
CA VAL A 173 7.91 -10.71 -29.55
C VAL A 173 7.15 -11.84 -28.88
N ASP A 174 5.85 -11.86 -29.15
CA ASP A 174 5.09 -13.09 -29.19
C ASP A 174 5.06 -13.44 -30.68
N ASP A 175 6.06 -14.19 -31.14
CA ASP A 175 6.00 -15.00 -32.36
C ASP A 175 7.18 -15.97 -32.37
N GLU A 176 6.81 -17.23 -32.11
CA GLU A 176 7.38 -18.49 -32.59
C GLU A 176 8.88 -18.85 -32.43
N SER A 177 9.04 -20.08 -31.93
CA SER A 177 9.90 -21.17 -32.42
C SER A 177 11.06 -21.62 -31.54
N ASP A 178 11.14 -22.95 -31.50
CA ASP A 178 11.94 -23.85 -30.67
C ASP A 178 13.46 -23.64 -30.76
N GLY A 179 14.15 -24.07 -29.71
CA GLY A 179 15.59 -24.25 -29.72
C GLY A 179 16.16 -24.59 -28.34
N GLU A 180 16.34 -25.88 -28.07
CA GLU A 180 17.15 -26.40 -26.96
C GLU A 180 18.57 -25.83 -26.97
N SER A 181 19.11 -25.52 -25.79
CA SER A 181 20.47 -25.89 -25.40
C SER A 181 20.66 -25.68 -23.90
N ASP A 182 21.20 -26.72 -23.28
CA ASP A 182 21.64 -26.77 -21.89
C ASP A 182 22.75 -25.77 -21.61
N ASP A 183 22.74 -25.15 -20.42
CA ASP A 183 23.93 -25.09 -19.59
C ASP A 183 23.60 -24.68 -18.14
N GLU A 184 24.12 -25.50 -17.24
CA GLU A 184 24.00 -25.48 -15.79
C GLU A 184 25.12 -24.60 -15.20
N SER A 185 24.80 -23.59 -14.37
CA SER A 185 25.56 -23.28 -13.14
C SER A 185 25.10 -22.01 -12.39
N ASP A 186 25.10 -22.18 -11.07
CA ASP A 186 25.37 -21.21 -10.01
C ASP A 186 24.29 -20.25 -9.49
N ALA A 187 23.68 -20.77 -8.42
CA ALA A 187 22.86 -20.13 -7.42
C ALA A 187 23.47 -18.86 -6.79
N LYS A 188 22.75 -17.74 -6.91
CA LYS A 188 22.75 -16.66 -5.90
C LYS A 188 21.32 -16.23 -5.60
N LYS A 189 20.82 -16.69 -4.44
CA LYS A 189 19.53 -16.33 -3.84
C LYS A 189 19.53 -14.86 -3.43
N GLY A 190 18.95 -14.01 -4.28
CA GLY A 190 18.37 -12.72 -3.88
C GLY A 190 16.85 -12.88 -3.90
N ASN A 191 16.21 -12.71 -2.74
CA ASN A 191 14.77 -12.90 -2.55
C ASN A 191 13.98 -11.75 -3.18
N SER A 192 14.11 -11.56 -4.49
CA SER A 192 13.18 -10.75 -5.27
C SER A 192 11.92 -11.59 -5.38
N GLN A 193 10.92 -11.25 -4.58
CA GLN A 193 9.64 -11.91 -4.57
C GLN A 193 9.06 -11.78 -5.99
N ARG A 194 9.28 -12.84 -6.76
CA ARG A 194 8.79 -13.00 -8.12
C ARG A 194 7.27 -12.96 -7.95
N PHE A 195 6.67 -11.80 -8.21
CA PHE A 195 5.23 -11.63 -8.30
C PHE A 195 4.77 -12.38 -9.54
N ILE A 196 4.78 -13.71 -9.41
CA ILE A 196 4.21 -14.61 -10.40
C ILE A 196 2.72 -14.32 -10.35
N LEU A 197 2.23 -13.70 -11.42
CA LEU A 197 0.84 -13.74 -11.77
C LEU A 197 0.53 -15.23 -12.00
N CYS A 198 0.24 -15.97 -10.92
CA CYS A 198 -0.23 -17.34 -11.04
C CYS A 198 -1.58 -17.26 -11.75
N GLN A 199 -1.55 -17.47 -13.06
CA GLN A 199 -2.70 -17.67 -13.91
C GLN A 199 -3.31 -19.04 -13.59
N LEU A 200 -3.76 -19.23 -12.35
CA LEU A 200 -4.58 -20.37 -11.99
C LEU A 200 -6.00 -20.12 -12.50
N PRO A 201 -6.69 -21.12 -13.07
CA PRO A 201 -8.08 -20.99 -13.54
C PRO A 201 -9.04 -20.43 -12.48
N GLU A 202 -8.74 -20.64 -11.20
CA GLU A 202 -9.51 -20.17 -10.05
C GLU A 202 -9.42 -18.66 -9.76
N ASP A 203 -8.56 -17.92 -10.46
CA ASP A 203 -8.40 -16.47 -10.27
C ASP A 203 -9.14 -15.66 -11.35
N ASN A 204 -9.91 -16.29 -12.25
CA ASN A 204 -10.63 -15.60 -13.33
C ASN A 204 -11.60 -14.53 -12.79
N GLU A 205 -12.35 -14.81 -11.72
CA GLU A 205 -13.24 -13.83 -11.07
C GLU A 205 -12.45 -12.62 -10.51
N VAL A 206 -11.29 -12.88 -9.93
CA VAL A 206 -10.40 -11.85 -9.39
C VAL A 206 -9.84 -10.98 -10.52
N VAL A 207 -9.44 -11.60 -11.62
CA VAL A 207 -8.98 -10.91 -12.83
C VAL A 207 -10.10 -10.02 -13.38
N GLN A 208 -11.30 -10.56 -13.57
CA GLN A 208 -12.46 -9.79 -14.05
C GLN A 208 -12.75 -8.57 -13.16
N MET A 209 -12.66 -8.73 -11.84
CA MET A 209 -12.87 -7.61 -10.91
C MET A 209 -11.76 -6.55 -11.02
N ILE A 210 -10.50 -6.97 -11.21
CA ILE A 210 -9.38 -6.04 -11.45
C ILE A 210 -9.57 -5.33 -12.80
N GLU A 211 -10.05 -6.03 -13.82
CA GLU A 211 -10.28 -5.46 -15.15
C GLU A 211 -11.43 -4.44 -15.16
N ALA A 212 -12.52 -4.72 -14.45
CA ALA A 212 -13.64 -3.81 -14.28
C ALA A 212 -13.24 -2.48 -13.61
N GLN A 213 -12.11 -2.44 -12.89
CA GLN A 213 -11.59 -1.23 -12.23
C GLN A 213 -10.66 -0.39 -13.10
N LYS A 214 -10.17 -0.92 -14.23
CA LYS A 214 -9.24 -0.19 -15.12
C LYS A 214 -9.75 1.21 -15.52
N PRO A 215 -11.04 1.41 -15.89
CA PRO A 215 -11.54 2.73 -16.28
C PRO A 215 -11.50 3.77 -15.14
N ALA A 216 -11.79 3.33 -13.91
CA ALA A 216 -11.72 4.19 -12.73
C ALA A 216 -10.27 4.60 -12.42
N ALA A 217 -9.32 3.67 -12.57
CA ALA A 217 -7.89 3.96 -12.40
C ALA A 217 -7.37 4.97 -13.45
N GLU A 218 -7.86 4.92 -14.70
CA GLU A 218 -7.48 5.85 -15.75
C GLU A 218 -7.90 7.30 -15.46
N SER A 219 -9.02 7.51 -14.77
CA SER A 219 -9.48 8.86 -14.39
C SER A 219 -8.55 9.59 -13.42
N THR A 220 -7.73 8.85 -12.66
CA THR A 220 -6.79 9.40 -11.67
C THR A 220 -5.41 9.70 -12.27
N ARG A 221 -5.15 9.22 -13.49
CA ARG A 221 -3.84 9.21 -14.15
C ARG A 221 -3.23 10.60 -14.33
N GLU A 222 -4.04 11.63 -14.53
CA GLU A 222 -3.56 13.01 -14.70
C GLU A 222 -3.08 13.63 -13.37
N LYS A 223 -3.74 13.30 -12.25
CA LYS A 223 -3.26 13.67 -10.91
C LYS A 223 -1.97 12.92 -10.59
N ASP A 224 -1.90 11.63 -10.92
CA ASP A 224 -0.71 10.81 -10.70
C ASP A 224 0.50 11.34 -11.49
N LYS A 225 0.30 11.89 -12.69
CA LYS A 225 1.37 12.54 -13.47
C LYS A 225 1.92 13.78 -12.76
N LYS A 226 1.04 14.67 -12.28
CA LYS A 226 1.46 15.89 -11.55
C LYS A 226 2.23 15.54 -10.29
N ILE A 227 1.74 14.55 -9.53
CA ILE A 227 2.44 14.06 -8.34
C ILE A 227 3.78 13.45 -8.74
N ALA A 228 3.84 12.60 -9.77
CA ALA A 228 5.10 12.02 -10.24
C ALA A 228 6.12 13.06 -10.73
N GLU A 229 5.67 14.17 -11.32
CA GLU A 229 6.52 15.30 -11.68
C GLU A 229 7.03 16.04 -10.43
N MET A 230 6.18 16.27 -9.43
CA MET A 230 6.59 16.82 -8.13
C MET A 230 7.64 15.93 -7.46
N TYR A 231 7.42 14.61 -7.38
CA TYR A 231 8.42 13.66 -6.87
C TYR A 231 9.70 13.69 -7.70
N ARG A 232 9.62 13.67 -9.04
CA ARG A 232 10.82 13.78 -9.89
C ARG A 232 11.58 15.08 -9.66
N ASN A 233 10.90 16.20 -9.45
CA ASN A 233 11.52 17.49 -9.22
C ASN A 233 12.22 17.53 -7.86
N ILE A 234 11.56 17.07 -6.80
CA ILE A 234 12.13 16.88 -5.45
C ILE A 234 13.33 15.92 -5.51
N HIS A 235 13.24 14.86 -6.32
CA HIS A 235 14.28 13.85 -6.50
C HIS A 235 15.22 14.14 -7.70
N SER A 236 15.26 15.36 -8.26
CA SER A 236 16.19 15.75 -9.33
C SER A 236 17.23 16.76 -8.89
N SER A 237 16.96 17.51 -7.81
CA SER A 237 17.98 18.19 -7.02
C SER A 237 18.84 17.13 -6.29
N GLU A 238 19.95 17.53 -5.67
CA GLU A 238 20.95 16.68 -4.97
C GLU A 238 20.38 15.55 -4.09
N ALA A 239 19.10 15.62 -3.70
CA ALA A 239 18.32 14.59 -3.00
C ALA A 239 18.34 13.20 -3.65
N LYS A 240 18.43 13.06 -4.99
CA LYS A 240 18.51 11.73 -5.62
C LYS A 240 19.74 10.94 -5.19
N ARG A 241 20.88 11.63 -5.09
CA ARG A 241 22.13 11.04 -4.58
C ARG A 241 22.03 10.69 -3.11
N LEU A 242 21.36 11.51 -2.29
CA LEU A 242 21.19 11.26 -0.87
C LEU A 242 20.24 10.09 -0.60
N TYR A 243 19.12 10.00 -1.32
CA TYR A 243 18.10 8.96 -1.13
C TYR A 243 18.48 7.61 -1.75
N GLU A 244 19.11 7.59 -2.94
CA GLU A 244 19.68 6.35 -3.49
C GLU A 244 20.88 5.88 -2.66
N ASN A 245 21.71 6.77 -2.13
CA ASN A 245 22.76 6.37 -1.18
C ASN A 245 22.17 5.87 0.15
N GLN A 246 21.09 6.46 0.67
CA GLN A 246 20.39 5.98 1.88
C GLN A 246 19.72 4.61 1.68
N LEU A 247 19.12 4.36 0.51
CA LEU A 247 18.50 3.08 0.16
C LEU A 247 19.55 1.99 -0.13
N VAL A 248 20.74 2.36 -0.63
CA VAL A 248 21.84 1.43 -0.95
C VAL A 248 22.73 1.15 0.27
N THR A 249 22.67 1.96 1.33
CA THR A 249 23.28 1.63 2.64
C THR A 249 22.45 0.62 3.42
N THR A 250 22.64 -0.61 2.98
CA THR A 250 22.20 -1.90 3.47
C THR A 250 22.67 -2.16 4.92
N LEU A 251 21.77 -2.55 5.84
CA LEU A 251 22.05 -3.37 7.05
C LEU A 251 23.23 -2.95 7.96
N LYS A 252 23.78 -1.74 7.83
CA LYS A 252 24.85 -1.21 8.68
C LYS A 252 24.39 0.11 9.27
N MET A 253 24.03 0.01 10.55
CA MET A 253 24.15 1.05 11.59
C MET A 253 23.76 2.46 11.13
N GLY A 254 22.49 2.77 11.37
CA GLY A 254 21.91 4.09 11.11
C GLY A 254 20.41 4.02 10.87
N ASN A 255 19.64 3.66 11.90
CA ASN A 255 18.22 3.99 11.88
C ASN A 255 18.03 5.45 12.33
N GLN A 256 16.84 6.01 12.16
CA GLN A 256 16.51 7.42 12.47
C GLN A 256 16.85 7.89 13.90
N SER A 257 17.24 6.99 14.81
CA SER A 257 17.85 7.38 16.09
C SER A 257 19.16 8.16 15.93
N GLU A 258 19.91 7.98 14.84
CA GLU A 258 21.17 8.68 14.59
C GLU A 258 20.97 10.17 14.23
N ASN A 259 19.88 10.51 13.52
CA ASN A 259 19.59 11.91 13.18
C ASN A 259 19.13 12.73 14.40
N ASN A 260 18.32 12.13 15.28
CA ASN A 260 17.89 12.78 16.52
C ASN A 260 19.03 12.88 17.55
N SER A 261 19.86 11.84 17.67
CA SER A 261 21.02 11.84 18.59
C SER A 261 22.14 12.80 18.15
N SER A 262 22.32 13.02 16.85
CA SER A 262 23.24 14.04 16.33
C SER A 262 22.85 15.45 16.78
N ILE A 263 21.54 15.74 16.85
CA ILE A 263 21.01 17.03 17.32
C ILE A 263 21.07 17.13 18.85
N GLU A 264 20.81 16.04 19.58
CA GLU A 264 20.97 16.02 21.05
C GLU A 264 22.42 16.26 21.49
N SER A 265 23.40 15.69 20.78
CA SER A 265 24.84 15.90 21.08
C SER A 265 25.34 17.33 20.85
N LEU A 266 24.62 18.14 20.07
CA LEU A 266 24.94 19.56 19.82
C LEU A 266 24.33 20.50 20.88
N ASN A 267 23.37 20.01 21.68
CA ASN A 267 22.65 20.77 22.68
C ASN A 267 23.03 20.42 24.13
N GLU A 268 24.05 19.60 24.35
CA GLU A 268 24.60 19.41 25.69
C GLU A 268 25.39 20.66 26.13
N PRO A 269 25.03 21.31 27.25
CA PRO A 269 25.85 22.38 27.81
C PRO A 269 27.18 21.79 28.32
N ARG A 270 28.30 22.35 27.86
CA ARG A 270 29.65 22.07 28.39
C ARG A 270 29.78 22.49 29.86
#